data_AF-A0A258GC45-F1
#
_entry.id   AF-A0A258GC45-F1
#
_cell.length_a   1.000
_cell.length_b   1.000
_cell.length_c   1.000
_cell.angle_alpha   90.00
_cell.angle_beta   90.00
_cell.angle_gamma   90.00
#
_symmetry.space_group_name_H-M   'P 1'
#
loop_
_entity.id
_entity.type
_entity.pdbx_description
1 polymer ?
#
loop_
_entity_poly.entity_id
_entity_poly.type
_entity_poly.pdbx_seq_one_letter_code
_entity_poly.pdbx_strand_id
1 'polypeptide(L)'
;MAKSPKNLPRVLRDFYSAASSPEGISVADLPSMIDKVCAETREPTDIHNRRTSADPWKKFEDEVCPVSRFLKCRGFVNGHVRFPLDDQVPDAWYSPGGRAKPIGIEVTIALGKQRYVLADHLNQHGCGPGFLDESDDDFNALRKSAAKPHEMYSTEQALERFKEGINERLCGKNEPKYKGFILVIDAPLEVLPQERWGAILDDLTKEASCLPFSEVHVVSDRAGALSGFKLK
;
A
#
# COMPACT_ATOMS: atom_id res chain seq x y z
N MET A 1 -13.22 11.45 17.66
CA MET A 1 -12.83 12.70 16.97
C MET A 1 -11.32 12.74 16.86
N ALA A 2 -10.76 12.38 15.70
CA ALA A 2 -9.33 12.50 15.46
C ALA A 2 -8.93 13.99 15.53
N LYS A 3 -7.84 14.31 16.23
CA LYS A 3 -7.30 15.68 16.27
C LYS A 3 -6.82 16.02 14.86
N SER A 4 -7.54 16.90 14.17
CA SER A 4 -7.08 17.40 12.87
C SER A 4 -5.71 18.06 13.08
N PRO A 5 -4.63 17.57 12.42
CA PRO A 5 -3.31 18.15 12.56
C PRO A 5 -3.38 19.61 12.12
N LYS A 6 -2.87 20.52 12.96
CA LYS A 6 -3.10 21.96 12.81
C LYS A 6 -2.57 22.57 11.50
N ASN A 7 -1.81 21.83 10.69
CA ASN A 7 -1.22 22.27 9.42
C ASN A 7 -1.26 21.16 8.36
N LEU A 8 -2.46 20.75 7.91
CA LEU A 8 -2.59 19.85 6.77
C LEU A 8 -2.41 20.67 5.46
N PRO A 9 -1.56 20.26 4.50
CA PRO A 9 -1.50 20.89 3.19
C PRO A 9 -2.89 21.00 2.58
N ARG A 10 -3.20 22.14 1.97
CA ARG A 10 -4.55 22.43 1.48
C ARG A 10 -5.04 21.33 0.53
N VAL A 11 -4.20 20.89 -0.41
CA VAL A 11 -4.59 19.85 -1.38
C VAL A 11 -4.97 18.54 -0.68
N LEU A 12 -4.23 18.16 0.37
CA LEU A 12 -4.45 16.92 1.10
C LEU A 12 -5.71 17.00 1.97
N ARG A 13 -5.98 18.18 2.54
CA ARG A 13 -7.25 18.45 3.25
C ARG A 13 -8.44 18.37 2.31
N ASP A 14 -8.35 19.02 1.15
CA ASP A 14 -9.42 19.06 0.16
C ASP A 14 -9.65 17.63 -0.40
N PHE A 15 -8.58 16.85 -0.61
CA PHE A 15 -8.65 15.42 -0.93
C PHE A 15 -9.38 14.62 0.15
N TYR A 16 -8.95 14.70 1.41
CA TYR A 16 -9.56 13.93 2.50
C TYR A 16 -11.02 14.29 2.72
N SER A 17 -11.39 15.56 2.57
CA SER A 17 -12.79 16.00 2.65
C SER A 17 -13.68 15.32 1.60
N ALA A 18 -13.18 15.17 0.37
CA ALA A 18 -13.90 14.48 -0.69
C ALA A 18 -13.90 12.95 -0.47
N ALA A 19 -12.74 12.39 -0.14
CA ALA A 19 -12.52 10.96 0.07
C ALA A 19 -13.37 10.39 1.21
N SER A 20 -13.61 11.17 2.26
CA SER A 20 -14.37 10.76 3.43
C SER A 20 -15.86 11.09 3.36
N SER A 21 -16.31 11.78 2.31
CA SER A 21 -17.73 12.12 2.13
C SER A 21 -18.58 10.85 1.98
N PRO A 22 -19.88 10.87 2.34
CA PRO A 22 -20.77 9.73 2.12
C PRO A 22 -20.79 9.25 0.66
N GLU A 23 -20.69 10.16 -0.29
CA GLU A 23 -20.67 9.91 -1.73
C GLU A 23 -19.33 9.30 -2.19
N GLY A 24 -18.23 9.64 -1.51
CA GLY A 24 -16.88 9.25 -1.88
C GLY A 24 -16.38 9.98 -3.14
N ILE A 25 -15.29 9.47 -3.71
CA ILE A 25 -14.68 9.96 -4.95
C ILE A 25 -15.05 9.00 -6.08
N SER A 26 -15.48 9.53 -7.23
CA SER A 26 -15.65 8.73 -8.44
C SER A 26 -14.33 8.01 -8.79
N VAL A 27 -14.40 6.72 -9.12
CA VAL A 27 -13.20 5.95 -9.52
C VAL A 27 -12.48 6.57 -10.72
N ALA A 28 -13.24 7.20 -11.64
CA ALA A 28 -12.66 7.91 -12.79
C ALA A 28 -11.88 9.17 -12.38
N ASP A 29 -12.30 9.86 -11.32
CA ASP A 29 -11.68 11.12 -10.87
C ASP A 29 -10.50 10.90 -9.91
N LEU A 30 -10.49 9.76 -9.20
CA LEU A 30 -9.49 9.45 -8.18
C LEU A 30 -8.04 9.62 -8.67
N PRO A 31 -7.60 9.10 -9.83
CA PRO A 31 -6.23 9.28 -10.30
C PRO A 31 -5.85 10.76 -10.44
N SER A 32 -6.72 11.57 -11.03
CA SER A 32 -6.47 13.00 -11.20
C SER A 32 -6.37 13.76 -9.87
N MET A 33 -7.09 13.31 -8.84
CA MET A 33 -7.01 13.88 -7.50
C MET A 33 -5.71 13.47 -6.80
N ILE A 34 -5.29 12.22 -6.93
CA ILE A 34 -3.99 11.74 -6.44
C ILE A 34 -2.86 12.50 -7.12
N ASP A 35 -2.90 12.68 -8.45
CA ASP A 35 -1.90 13.43 -9.19
C ASP A 35 -1.78 14.88 -8.71
N LYS A 36 -2.92 15.55 -8.46
CA LYS A 36 -2.95 16.90 -7.87
C LYS A 36 -2.28 16.94 -6.50
N VAL A 37 -2.57 15.96 -5.64
CA VAL A 37 -1.92 15.84 -4.33
C VAL A 37 -0.41 15.62 -4.52
N CYS A 38 0.00 14.74 -5.42
CA CYS A 38 1.39 14.42 -5.72
C CYS A 38 2.19 15.57 -6.34
N ALA A 39 1.56 16.44 -7.12
CA ALA A 39 2.21 17.54 -7.85
C ALA A 39 2.46 18.80 -7.00
N GLU A 40 1.88 18.92 -5.81
CA GLU A 40 2.06 20.12 -4.97
C GLU A 40 3.54 20.29 -4.57
N THR A 41 4.02 21.54 -4.65
CA THR A 41 5.37 21.90 -4.18
C THR A 41 5.40 21.78 -2.66
N ARG A 42 6.46 21.17 -2.12
CA ARG A 42 6.53 20.77 -0.71
C ARG A 42 7.77 21.31 -0.04
N GLU A 43 7.60 21.68 1.22
CA GLU A 43 8.72 21.92 2.12
C GLU A 43 9.48 20.61 2.39
N PRO A 44 10.78 20.66 2.75
CA PRO A 44 11.59 19.46 3.01
C PRO A 44 10.98 18.52 4.05
N THR A 45 10.34 19.05 5.09
CA THR A 45 9.66 18.25 6.13
C THR A 45 8.47 17.48 5.58
N ASP A 46 7.71 18.06 4.65
CA ASP A 46 6.58 17.39 4.00
C ASP A 46 7.06 16.30 3.05
N ILE A 47 8.17 16.53 2.34
CA ILE A 47 8.81 15.51 1.50
C ILE A 47 9.25 14.32 2.35
N HIS A 48 9.90 14.58 3.50
CA HIS A 48 10.31 13.54 4.43
C HIS A 48 9.10 12.75 4.93
N ASN A 49 8.09 13.43 5.49
CA ASN A 49 6.90 12.78 6.04
C ASN A 49 6.15 11.95 5.00
N ARG A 50 6.04 12.46 3.77
CA ARG A 50 5.43 11.72 2.67
C ARG A 50 6.21 10.44 2.35
N ARG A 51 7.54 10.55 2.15
CA ARG A 51 8.38 9.40 1.78
C ARG A 51 8.39 8.31 2.86
N THR A 52 8.25 8.69 4.12
CA THR A 52 8.24 7.77 5.26
C THR A 52 6.83 7.36 5.72
N SER A 53 5.78 7.72 4.98
CA SER A 53 4.38 7.50 5.39
C SER A 53 4.06 8.00 6.81
N ALA A 54 4.68 9.11 7.23
CA ALA A 54 4.38 9.75 8.51
C ALA A 54 3.16 10.67 8.41
N ASP A 55 2.58 11.03 9.55
CA ASP A 55 1.46 11.98 9.57
C ASP A 55 1.83 13.32 8.93
N PRO A 56 0.93 13.94 8.16
CA PRO A 56 -0.45 13.52 7.87
C PRO A 56 -0.62 12.65 6.61
N TRP A 57 0.48 12.17 6.02
CA TRP A 57 0.52 11.43 4.76
C TRP A 57 0.24 9.94 4.91
N LYS A 58 0.34 9.41 6.13
CA LYS A 58 0.18 7.99 6.43
C LYS A 58 -1.04 7.37 5.74
N LYS A 59 -2.23 7.94 5.93
CA LYS A 59 -3.46 7.41 5.31
C LYS A 59 -3.43 7.47 3.78
N PHE A 60 -2.88 8.54 3.23
CA PHE A 60 -2.75 8.71 1.79
C PHE A 60 -1.82 7.65 1.17
N GLU A 61 -0.64 7.47 1.75
CA GLU A 61 0.35 6.53 1.23
C GLU A 61 0.01 5.06 1.56
N ASP A 62 -0.52 4.79 2.75
CA ASP A 62 -0.75 3.42 3.24
C ASP A 62 -2.11 2.84 2.84
N GLU A 63 -3.12 3.67 2.52
CA GLU A 63 -4.47 3.20 2.18
C GLU A 63 -4.93 3.70 0.80
N VAL A 64 -4.89 5.01 0.56
CA VAL A 64 -5.42 5.60 -0.68
C VAL A 64 -4.65 5.14 -1.91
N CYS A 65 -3.32 5.25 -1.87
CA CYS A 65 -2.45 4.85 -2.97
C CYS A 65 -2.63 3.35 -3.32
N PRO A 66 -2.55 2.40 -2.38
CA PRO A 66 -2.79 0.98 -2.68
C PRO A 66 -4.17 0.69 -3.25
N VAL A 67 -5.24 1.30 -2.72
CA VAL A 67 -6.60 1.11 -3.26
C VAL A 67 -6.69 1.66 -4.68
N SER A 68 -6.13 2.83 -4.97
CA SER A 68 -6.10 3.39 -6.32
C SER A 68 -5.40 2.45 -7.32
N ARG A 69 -4.24 1.91 -6.93
CA ARG A 69 -3.50 0.92 -7.74
C ARG A 69 -4.33 -0.33 -7.97
N PHE A 70 -4.98 -0.86 -6.94
CA PHE A 70 -5.87 -2.01 -7.05
C PHE A 70 -7.02 -1.76 -8.04
N LEU A 71 -7.72 -0.63 -7.91
CA LEU A 71 -8.81 -0.26 -8.82
C LEU A 71 -8.33 -0.19 -10.27
N LYS A 72 -7.16 0.43 -10.49
CA LYS A 72 -6.52 0.51 -11.81
C LYS A 72 -6.11 -0.87 -12.34
N CYS A 73 -5.49 -1.72 -11.51
CA CYS A 73 -5.11 -3.10 -11.87
C CYS A 73 -6.31 -3.93 -12.32
N ARG A 74 -7.47 -3.72 -11.68
CA ARG A 74 -8.71 -4.43 -12.00
C ARG A 74 -9.52 -3.79 -13.13
N GLY A 75 -9.06 -2.68 -13.68
CA GLY A 75 -9.78 -1.97 -14.74
C GLY A 75 -11.11 -1.38 -14.28
N PHE A 76 -11.24 -1.05 -12.99
CA PHE A 76 -12.44 -0.39 -12.50
C PHE A 76 -12.42 1.06 -12.96
N VAL A 77 -13.45 1.46 -13.69
CA VAL A 77 -13.59 2.80 -14.27
C VAL A 77 -14.85 3.52 -13.80
N ASN A 78 -15.77 2.78 -13.17
CA ASN A 78 -17.07 3.27 -12.71
C ASN A 78 -17.20 3.09 -11.20
N GLY A 79 -18.20 3.75 -10.61
CA GLY A 79 -18.49 3.66 -9.19
C GLY A 79 -17.77 4.73 -8.37
N HIS A 80 -17.90 4.62 -7.06
CA HIS A 80 -17.31 5.55 -6.09
C HIS A 80 -16.50 4.79 -5.06
N VAL A 81 -15.45 5.41 -4.55
CA VAL A 81 -14.63 4.89 -3.47
C VAL A 81 -14.56 5.89 -2.33
N ARG A 82 -14.77 5.41 -1.12
CA ARG A 82 -14.74 6.22 0.11
C ARG A 82 -13.67 5.69 1.06
N PHE A 83 -12.95 6.60 1.69
CA PHE A 83 -11.92 6.35 2.70
C PHE A 83 -12.34 6.98 4.03
N PRO A 84 -12.95 6.21 4.96
CA PRO A 84 -13.29 6.71 6.28
C PRO A 84 -12.03 7.23 6.99
N LEU A 85 -12.06 8.43 7.59
CA LEU A 85 -10.92 8.99 8.36
C LEU A 85 -10.91 8.53 9.82
N ASP A 86 -11.58 7.41 10.11
CA ASP A 86 -11.60 6.76 11.41
C ASP A 86 -10.78 5.46 11.37
N ASP A 87 -10.67 4.81 12.53
CA ASP A 87 -9.94 3.55 12.68
C ASP A 87 -10.87 2.32 12.48
N GLN A 88 -11.97 2.48 11.73
CA GLN A 88 -12.91 1.38 11.50
C GLN A 88 -12.50 0.55 10.29
N VAL A 89 -12.60 -0.77 10.44
CA VAL A 89 -12.47 -1.73 9.33
C VAL A 89 -13.76 -1.71 8.51
N PRO A 90 -13.68 -1.66 7.16
CA PRO A 90 -12.49 -1.67 6.31
C PRO A 90 -11.92 -0.27 6.03
N ASP A 91 -10.65 -0.21 5.61
CA ASP A 91 -9.93 1.02 5.25
C ASP A 91 -10.60 1.82 4.11
N ALA A 92 -11.26 1.12 3.18
CA ALA A 92 -12.00 1.74 2.09
C ALA A 92 -13.29 0.99 1.74
N TRP A 93 -14.20 1.71 1.07
CA TRP A 93 -15.45 1.18 0.55
C TRP A 93 -15.57 1.50 -0.93
N TYR A 94 -15.72 0.47 -1.77
CA TYR A 94 -16.02 0.63 -3.19
C TYR A 94 -17.51 0.36 -3.47
N SER A 95 -18.15 1.32 -4.12
CA SER A 95 -19.56 1.30 -4.52
C SER A 95 -19.64 1.27 -6.04
N PRO A 96 -19.84 0.10 -6.68
CA PRO A 96 -19.82 -0.05 -8.15
C PRO A 96 -20.98 0.68 -8.88
N GLY A 97 -21.91 1.30 -8.14
CA GLY A 97 -23.07 1.99 -8.68
C GLY A 97 -24.34 1.13 -8.72
N GLY A 98 -25.48 1.76 -8.99
CA GLY A 98 -26.79 1.10 -9.03
C GLY A 98 -27.24 0.60 -7.65
N ARG A 99 -27.80 -0.62 -7.61
CA ARG A 99 -28.31 -1.27 -6.37
C ARG A 99 -27.31 -2.29 -5.77
N ALA A 100 -26.09 -2.35 -6.29
CA ALA A 100 -25.08 -3.28 -5.79
C ALA A 100 -24.62 -2.86 -4.39
N LYS A 101 -24.38 -3.85 -3.52
CA LYS A 101 -23.90 -3.60 -2.16
C LYS A 101 -22.46 -3.06 -2.20
N PRO A 102 -22.11 -2.06 -1.38
CA PRO A 102 -20.72 -1.62 -1.23
C PRO A 102 -19.81 -2.78 -0.78
N ILE A 103 -18.60 -2.80 -1.34
CA ILE A 103 -17.57 -3.79 -1.06
C ILE A 103 -16.51 -3.14 -0.18
N GLY A 104 -16.23 -3.75 0.97
CA GLY A 104 -15.15 -3.34 1.84
C GLY A 104 -13.79 -3.74 1.28
N ILE A 105 -12.81 -2.84 1.34
CA ILE A 105 -11.43 -3.06 0.93
C ILE A 105 -10.53 -2.79 2.14
N GLU A 106 -9.87 -3.84 2.60
CA GLU A 106 -8.83 -3.77 3.63
C GLU A 106 -7.47 -3.66 2.95
N VAL A 107 -6.58 -2.84 3.50
CA VAL A 107 -5.24 -2.61 2.99
C VAL A 107 -4.20 -3.07 4.01
N THR A 108 -3.08 -3.57 3.51
CA THR A 108 -1.89 -3.80 4.32
C THR A 108 -0.64 -3.65 3.46
N ILE A 109 0.49 -3.38 4.10
CA ILE A 109 1.77 -3.17 3.41
C ILE A 109 2.71 -4.30 3.82
N ALA A 110 3.21 -5.05 2.84
CA ALA A 110 4.31 -5.98 3.04
C ALA A 110 5.62 -5.19 3.20
N LEU A 111 6.45 -5.58 4.17
CA LEU A 111 7.76 -4.96 4.43
C LEU A 111 7.66 -3.45 4.71
N GLY A 112 6.68 -3.05 5.53
CA GLY A 112 6.37 -1.64 5.79
C GLY A 112 7.48 -0.89 6.53
N LYS A 113 8.11 -1.49 7.55
CA LYS A 113 9.22 -0.84 8.26
C LYS A 113 10.48 -0.80 7.40
N GLN A 114 10.73 -1.83 6.59
CA GLN A 114 11.80 -1.80 5.59
C GLN A 114 11.59 -0.65 4.60
N ARG A 115 10.38 -0.46 4.07
CA ARG A 115 10.06 0.69 3.19
C ARG A 115 10.35 2.02 3.87
N TYR A 116 9.97 2.17 5.15
CA TYR A 116 10.33 3.36 5.95
C TYR A 116 11.85 3.57 6.02
N VAL A 117 12.62 2.53 6.38
CA VAL A 117 14.06 2.63 6.56
C VAL A 117 14.75 2.97 5.24
N LEU A 118 14.34 2.35 4.14
CA LEU A 118 14.87 2.64 2.80
C LEU A 118 14.56 4.08 2.37
N ALA A 119 13.35 4.56 2.65
CA ALA A 119 12.96 5.94 2.34
C ALA A 119 13.73 6.96 3.18
N ASP A 120 13.90 6.71 4.48
CA ASP A 120 14.69 7.56 5.37
C ASP A 120 16.17 7.59 4.95
N HIS A 121 16.74 6.42 4.62
CA HIS A 121 18.12 6.33 4.12
C HIS A 121 18.30 7.10 2.81
N LEU A 122 17.37 6.95 1.85
CA LEU A 122 17.37 7.71 0.60
C LEU A 122 17.25 9.21 0.84
N ASN A 123 16.45 9.64 1.81
CA ASN A 123 16.32 11.06 2.19
C ASN A 123 17.65 11.64 2.68
N GLN A 124 18.40 10.87 3.47
CA GLN A 124 19.63 11.32 4.10
C GLN A 124 20.84 11.28 3.15
N HIS A 125 20.91 10.28 2.26
CA HIS A 125 22.11 10.01 1.47
C HIS A 125 21.92 10.23 -0.04
N GLY A 126 20.68 10.38 -0.52
CA GLY A 126 20.38 10.51 -1.96
C GLY A 126 20.51 9.21 -2.77
N CYS A 127 20.94 8.13 -2.13
CA CYS A 127 20.97 6.77 -2.68
C CYS A 127 20.63 5.76 -1.58
N GLY A 128 20.45 4.48 -1.94
CA GLY A 128 20.22 3.41 -0.99
C GLY A 128 20.02 2.05 -1.67
N PRO A 129 19.99 0.95 -0.89
CA PRO A 129 19.76 -0.39 -1.42
C PRO A 129 18.33 -0.55 -1.97
N GLY A 130 18.15 -1.52 -2.87
CA GLY A 130 16.82 -1.82 -3.45
C GLY A 130 15.88 -2.53 -2.48
N PHE A 131 16.41 -3.42 -1.64
CA PHE A 131 15.71 -4.09 -0.55
C PHE A 131 16.69 -4.47 0.57
N LEU A 132 16.17 -4.87 1.73
CA LEU A 132 16.94 -5.35 2.88
C LEU A 132 16.54 -6.80 3.18
N ASP A 133 17.53 -7.66 3.39
CA ASP A 133 17.32 -9.08 3.76
C ASP A 133 17.13 -9.26 5.28
N GLU A 134 16.50 -8.29 5.93
CA GLU A 134 16.23 -8.32 7.37
C GLU A 134 14.73 -8.39 7.60
N SER A 135 14.32 -9.11 8.65
CA SER A 135 12.91 -9.19 9.08
C SER A 135 12.32 -7.79 9.33
N ASP A 136 11.03 -7.63 9.06
CA ASP A 136 10.32 -6.38 9.38
C ASP A 136 10.11 -6.26 10.90
N ASP A 137 10.37 -7.30 11.70
CA ASP A 137 10.20 -7.25 13.14
C ASP A 137 11.35 -6.53 13.87
N ASP A 138 12.57 -6.54 13.32
CA ASP A 138 13.75 -5.88 13.91
C ASP A 138 14.12 -4.58 13.17
N PHE A 139 13.55 -3.48 13.66
CA PHE A 139 13.81 -2.15 13.12
C PHE A 139 15.27 -1.70 13.24
N ASN A 140 15.99 -2.17 14.26
CA ASN A 140 17.40 -1.83 14.44
C ASN A 140 18.28 -2.61 13.47
N ALA A 141 17.96 -3.88 13.21
CA ALA A 141 18.61 -4.67 12.18
C ALA A 141 18.43 -4.04 10.80
N LEU A 142 17.20 -3.64 10.44
CA LEU A 142 16.91 -2.92 9.19
C LEU A 142 17.79 -1.67 9.04
N ARG A 143 17.84 -0.81 10.06
CA ARG A 143 18.67 0.41 10.04
C ARG A 143 20.17 0.12 9.87
N LYS A 144 20.68 -0.90 10.57
CA LYS A 144 22.07 -1.32 10.43
C LYS A 144 22.35 -1.85 9.03
N SER A 145 21.44 -2.66 8.48
CA SER A 145 21.55 -3.25 7.15
C SER A 145 21.55 -2.18 6.06
N ALA A 146 20.67 -1.17 6.15
CA ALA A 146 20.65 -0.06 5.21
C ALA A 146 21.96 0.76 5.19
N ALA A 147 22.73 0.76 6.27
CA ALA A 147 24.01 1.46 6.37
C ALA A 147 25.22 0.64 5.91
N LYS A 148 25.04 -0.66 5.60
CA LYS A 148 26.11 -1.52 5.09
C LYS A 148 26.43 -1.19 3.63
N PRO A 149 27.64 -1.52 3.14
CA PRO A 149 27.94 -1.52 1.71
C PRO A 149 26.91 -2.34 0.93
N HIS A 150 26.63 -1.94 -0.31
CA HIS A 150 25.65 -2.63 -1.15
C HIS A 150 26.06 -4.08 -1.39
N GLU A 151 25.24 -5.01 -0.91
CA GLU A 151 25.36 -6.43 -1.19
C GLU A 151 24.54 -6.78 -2.45
N MET A 152 25.08 -7.65 -3.29
CA MET A 152 24.33 -8.23 -4.41
C MET A 152 23.52 -9.42 -3.89
N TYR A 153 22.20 -9.34 -4.03
CA TYR A 153 21.30 -10.44 -3.69
C TYR A 153 20.92 -11.25 -4.93
N SER A 154 20.67 -12.55 -4.74
CA SER A 154 20.09 -13.40 -5.79
C SER A 154 18.59 -13.13 -5.96
N THR A 155 18.04 -13.58 -7.10
CA THR A 155 16.59 -13.50 -7.34
C THR A 155 15.81 -14.33 -6.32
N GLU A 156 16.34 -15.48 -5.93
CA GLU A 156 15.73 -16.41 -4.96
C GLU A 156 15.68 -15.79 -3.56
N GLN A 157 16.75 -15.12 -3.12
CA GLN A 157 16.77 -14.40 -1.84
C GLN A 157 15.70 -13.30 -1.81
N ALA A 158 15.61 -12.50 -2.87
CA ALA A 158 14.59 -11.47 -2.99
C ALA A 158 13.17 -12.08 -2.96
N LEU A 159 12.92 -13.14 -3.74
CA LEU A 159 11.64 -13.83 -3.77
C LEU A 159 11.23 -14.39 -2.41
N GLU A 160 12.13 -15.04 -1.69
CA GLU A 160 11.83 -15.54 -0.34
C GLU A 160 11.49 -14.38 0.60
N ARG A 161 12.30 -13.32 0.59
CA ARG A 161 12.05 -12.16 1.46
C ARG A 161 10.67 -11.52 1.21
N PHE A 162 10.27 -11.39 -0.04
CA PHE A 162 8.93 -10.88 -0.39
C PHE A 162 7.82 -11.87 -0.04
N LYS A 163 8.05 -13.18 -0.24
CA LYS A 163 7.10 -14.22 0.16
C LYS A 163 6.85 -14.18 1.66
N GLU A 164 7.90 -14.12 2.48
CA GLU A 164 7.81 -13.98 3.94
C GLU A 164 7.01 -12.73 4.32
N GLY A 165 7.36 -11.56 3.78
CA GLY A 165 6.68 -10.31 4.08
C GLY A 165 5.18 -10.33 3.72
N ILE A 166 4.82 -10.95 2.59
CA ILE A 166 3.41 -11.13 2.20
C ILE A 166 2.72 -12.14 3.13
N ASN A 167 3.34 -13.28 3.42
CA ASN A 167 2.80 -14.31 4.31
C ASN A 167 2.54 -13.79 5.72
N GLU A 168 3.44 -12.98 6.29
CA GLU A 168 3.21 -12.32 7.56
C GLU A 168 1.92 -11.49 7.54
N ARG A 169 1.66 -10.76 6.45
CA ARG A 169 0.44 -9.96 6.30
C ARG A 169 -0.80 -10.83 6.15
N LEU A 170 -0.72 -11.93 5.38
CA LEU A 170 -1.81 -12.90 5.23
C LEU A 170 -2.18 -13.51 6.60
N CYS A 171 -1.19 -14.00 7.34
CA CYS A 171 -1.35 -14.56 8.68
C CYS A 171 -1.99 -13.55 9.66
N GLY A 172 -1.52 -12.30 9.64
CA GLY A 172 -2.04 -11.23 10.49
C GLY A 172 -3.48 -10.79 10.20
N LYS A 173 -4.07 -11.22 9.08
CA LYS A 173 -5.43 -10.84 8.65
C LYS A 173 -6.42 -12.02 8.65
N ASN A 174 -6.10 -13.13 9.33
CA ASN A 174 -7.00 -14.28 9.46
C ASN A 174 -8.01 -14.14 10.61
N GLU A 175 -8.87 -13.13 10.55
CA GLU A 175 -9.87 -12.86 11.60
C GLU A 175 -11.30 -12.76 11.02
N PRO A 176 -12.34 -13.27 11.72
CA PRO A 176 -13.72 -13.27 11.22
C PRO A 176 -14.29 -11.90 10.82
N LYS A 177 -13.77 -10.81 11.41
CA LYS A 177 -14.21 -9.43 11.13
C LYS A 177 -13.97 -9.00 9.67
N TYR A 178 -13.05 -9.65 8.97
CA TYR A 178 -12.73 -9.35 7.57
C TYR A 178 -13.59 -10.11 6.55
N LYS A 179 -14.57 -10.89 7.02
CA LYS A 179 -15.35 -11.78 6.16
C LYS A 179 -16.02 -11.05 5.00
N GLY A 180 -15.71 -11.47 3.78
CA GLY A 180 -16.31 -10.98 2.54
C GLY A 180 -15.71 -9.68 2.00
N PHE A 181 -14.78 -9.04 2.72
CA PHE A 181 -14.01 -7.91 2.18
C PHE A 181 -12.97 -8.38 1.15
N ILE A 182 -12.39 -7.42 0.43
CA ILE A 182 -11.22 -7.61 -0.41
C ILE A 182 -9.99 -7.23 0.42
N LEU A 183 -8.94 -8.04 0.40
CA LEU A 183 -7.62 -7.67 0.92
C LEU A 183 -6.74 -7.16 -0.21
N VAL A 184 -6.13 -6.00 -0.03
CA VAL A 184 -5.09 -5.44 -0.91
C VAL A 184 -3.78 -5.38 -0.13
N ILE A 185 -2.78 -6.07 -0.61
CA ILE A 185 -1.42 -6.06 -0.07
C ILE A 185 -0.55 -5.22 -1.00
N ASP A 186 -0.06 -4.08 -0.51
CA ASP A 186 0.96 -3.31 -1.21
C ASP A 186 2.33 -3.93 -0.95
N ALA A 187 3.00 -4.41 -2.00
CA ALA A 187 4.31 -5.03 -1.95
C ALA A 187 5.19 -4.45 -3.07
N PRO A 188 6.51 -4.31 -2.90
CA PRO A 188 7.38 -3.67 -3.90
C PRO A 188 7.70 -4.63 -5.06
N LEU A 189 6.69 -4.95 -5.88
CA LEU A 189 6.78 -5.90 -6.99
C LEU A 189 7.74 -5.47 -8.11
N GLU A 190 8.10 -4.19 -8.18
CA GLU A 190 9.02 -3.62 -9.15
C GLU A 190 10.48 -4.06 -8.95
N VAL A 191 10.81 -4.67 -7.81
CA VAL A 191 12.18 -5.08 -7.49
C VAL A 191 12.64 -6.24 -8.38
N LEU A 192 11.69 -7.03 -8.91
CA LEU A 192 11.96 -8.16 -9.80
C LEU A 192 11.09 -8.07 -11.08
N PRO A 193 11.58 -8.60 -12.22
CA PRO A 193 10.77 -8.75 -13.43
C PRO A 193 9.49 -9.57 -13.19
N GLN A 194 8.42 -9.26 -13.92
CA GLN A 194 7.10 -9.84 -13.72
C GLN A 194 7.11 -11.38 -13.78
N GLU A 195 7.89 -11.95 -14.68
CA GLU A 195 8.01 -13.39 -14.91
C GLU A 195 8.61 -14.16 -13.72
N ARG A 196 9.27 -13.48 -12.78
CA ARG A 196 9.88 -14.13 -11.60
C ARG A 196 8.88 -14.43 -10.50
N TRP A 197 7.82 -13.63 -10.37
CA TRP A 197 6.85 -13.75 -9.29
C TRP A 197 6.07 -15.07 -9.32
N GLY A 198 5.96 -15.69 -10.50
CA GLY A 198 5.33 -17.01 -10.67
C GLY A 198 5.91 -18.10 -9.76
N ALA A 199 7.18 -17.98 -9.35
CA ALA A 199 7.85 -18.96 -8.50
C ALA A 199 7.29 -19.06 -7.07
N ILE A 200 6.62 -18.01 -6.57
CA ILE A 200 6.06 -17.97 -5.21
C ILE A 200 4.52 -17.93 -5.18
N LEU A 201 3.86 -17.88 -6.34
CA LEU A 201 2.39 -17.69 -6.40
C LEU A 201 1.62 -18.85 -5.79
N ASP A 202 2.04 -20.09 -5.99
CA ASP A 202 1.32 -21.27 -5.48
C ASP A 202 1.31 -21.29 -3.93
N ASP A 203 2.46 -21.00 -3.32
CA ASP A 203 2.60 -20.86 -1.86
C ASP A 203 1.68 -19.76 -1.33
N LEU A 204 1.73 -18.56 -1.93
CA LEU A 204 0.92 -17.42 -1.51
C LEU A 204 -0.59 -17.65 -1.71
N THR A 205 -0.97 -18.31 -2.81
CA THR A 205 -2.37 -18.67 -3.12
C THR A 205 -2.92 -19.64 -2.09
N LYS A 206 -2.12 -20.64 -1.69
CA LYS A 206 -2.49 -21.60 -0.66
C LYS A 206 -2.79 -20.90 0.66
N GLU A 207 -1.92 -20.01 1.12
CA GLU A 207 -2.13 -19.25 2.35
C GLU A 207 -3.36 -18.32 2.25
N ALA A 208 -3.49 -17.60 1.13
CA ALA A 208 -4.62 -16.69 0.90
C ALA A 208 -5.98 -17.41 0.87
N SER A 209 -6.03 -18.64 0.37
CA SER A 209 -7.28 -19.43 0.25
C SER A 209 -7.98 -19.65 1.60
N CYS A 210 -7.19 -19.76 2.67
CA CYS A 210 -7.65 -19.99 4.04
C CYS A 210 -8.25 -18.74 4.70
N LEU A 211 -8.08 -17.55 4.11
CA LEU A 211 -8.49 -16.30 4.73
C LEU A 211 -10.00 -16.01 4.55
N PRO A 212 -10.61 -15.23 5.45
CA PRO A 212 -12.04 -14.92 5.37
C PRO A 212 -12.41 -13.88 4.28
N PHE A 213 -11.43 -13.31 3.58
CA PHE A 213 -11.66 -12.39 2.47
C PHE A 213 -12.33 -13.08 1.27
N SER A 214 -13.11 -12.31 0.52
CA SER A 214 -13.68 -12.74 -0.77
C SER A 214 -12.63 -12.77 -1.87
N GLU A 215 -11.72 -11.81 -1.86
CA GLU A 215 -10.58 -11.75 -2.77
C GLU A 215 -9.32 -11.25 -2.05
N VAL A 216 -8.15 -11.65 -2.54
CA VAL A 216 -6.84 -11.19 -2.05
C VAL A 216 -5.98 -10.79 -3.25
N HIS A 217 -5.45 -9.57 -3.22
CA HIS A 217 -4.64 -8.99 -4.29
C HIS A 217 -3.31 -8.49 -3.75
N VAL A 218 -2.25 -8.66 -4.53
CA VAL A 218 -0.97 -8.01 -4.30
C VAL A 218 -0.76 -6.98 -5.40
N VAL A 219 -0.41 -5.75 -5.05
CA VAL A 219 -0.25 -4.64 -5.99
C VAL A 219 1.05 -3.88 -5.72
N SER A 220 1.59 -3.27 -6.77
CA SER A 220 2.63 -2.25 -6.72
C SER A 220 2.42 -1.23 -7.83
N ASP A 221 2.88 0.00 -7.62
CA ASP A 221 3.07 1.00 -8.67
C ASP A 221 4.20 1.93 -8.24
N ARG A 222 5.43 1.52 -8.59
CA ARG A 222 6.62 2.35 -8.40
C ARG A 222 7.22 2.60 -9.78
N ALA A 223 7.59 3.86 -10.01
CA ALA A 223 8.04 4.38 -11.30
C ALA A 223 7.02 4.27 -12.46
N GLY A 224 5.71 4.19 -12.15
CA GLY A 224 4.63 4.22 -13.15
C GLY A 224 4.34 2.87 -13.81
N ALA A 225 5.05 1.82 -13.44
CA ALA A 225 4.81 0.45 -13.88
C ALA A 225 3.84 -0.25 -12.91
N LEU A 226 2.55 -0.14 -13.20
CA LEU A 226 1.52 -0.83 -12.44
C LEU A 226 1.69 -2.35 -12.58
N SER A 227 1.83 -3.04 -11.45
CA SER A 227 1.99 -4.49 -11.37
C SER A 227 1.10 -5.07 -10.28
N GLY A 228 0.58 -6.27 -10.49
CA GLY A 228 -0.19 -6.95 -9.46
C GLY A 228 -0.71 -8.31 -9.91
N PHE A 229 -1.12 -9.11 -8.93
CA PHE A 229 -1.70 -10.43 -9.14
C PHE A 229 -2.75 -10.74 -8.07
N LYS A 230 -3.69 -11.62 -8.44
CA LYS A 230 -4.77 -12.10 -7.58
C LYS A 230 -4.36 -13.43 -6.95
N LEU A 231 -4.44 -13.54 -5.63
CA LEU A 231 -4.15 -14.77 -4.86
C LEU A 231 -5.42 -15.55 -4.51
N LYS A 232 -6.57 -14.87 -4.40
CA LYS A 232 -7.88 -15.45 -4.12
C LYS A 232 -8.96 -14.62 -4.78
#